data_AF-A0A0K9XDA0-F1
#
_entry.id   AF-A0A0K9XDA0-F1
#
_cell.length_a   1.000
_cell.length_b   1.000
_cell.length_c   1.000
_cell.angle_alpha   90.00
_cell.angle_beta   90.00
_cell.angle_gamma   90.00
#
_symmetry.space_group_name_H-M   'P 1'
#
loop_
_entity.id
_entity.type
_entity.pdbx_description
1 polymer ?
#
loop_
_entity_poly.entity_id
_entity_poly.type
_entity_poly.pdbx_seq_one_letter_code
_entity_poly.pdbx_strand_id
1 'polypeptide(L)' 'MDDHPVIRFTNELMAVSELDQRTAGAFVRSVFQEGAHEGEQRVIVELHRRDRRIAELEAELARLRGGDAGASG' A
#
# COMPACT_ATOMS: atom_id res chain seq x y z
N MET A 1 16.79 13.53 -12.75
CA MET A 1 15.70 14.09 -11.93
C MET A 1 14.46 13.43 -12.46
N ASP A 2 13.88 12.50 -11.69
CA ASP A 2 12.70 11.76 -12.16
C ASP A 2 11.52 12.72 -12.14
N ASP A 3 10.95 12.99 -13.32
CA ASP A 3 9.77 13.84 -13.44
C ASP A 3 8.63 13.28 -12.60
N HIS A 4 7.92 14.16 -11.89
CA HIS A 4 6.78 13.78 -11.07
C HIS A 4 5.76 13.00 -11.94
N PRO A 5 5.23 11.84 -11.49
CA PRO A 5 4.38 10.97 -12.31
C PRO A 5 3.22 11.70 -12.98
N VAL A 6 2.57 12.63 -12.26
CA VAL A 6 1.50 13.48 -12.79
C VAL A 6 1.95 14.29 -14.00
N ILE A 7 3.16 14.86 -14.00
CA ILE A 7 3.68 15.66 -15.11
C ILE A 7 3.91 14.76 -16.32
N ARG A 8 4.62 13.64 -16.11
CA ARG A 8 4.91 12.66 -17.16
C ARG A 8 3.61 12.13 -17.81
N PHE A 9 2.65 11.69 -17.00
CA PHE A 9 1.38 11.15 -17.51
C PHE A 9 0.47 12.21 -18.13
N THR A 10 0.54 13.47 -17.67
CA THR A 10 -0.18 14.57 -18.33
C THR A 10 0.35 14.77 -19.75
N ASN A 11 1.67 14.77 -19.93
CA ASN A 11 2.29 14.89 -21.25
C ASN A 11 1.97 13.68 -22.14
N GLU A 12 2.05 12.47 -21.61
CA GLU A 12 1.71 11.24 -22.34
C GLU A 12 0.24 11.24 -22.77
N LEU A 13 -0.70 11.66 -21.90
CA LEU A 13 -2.13 11.74 -22.24
C LEU A 13 -2.39 12.78 -23.33
N MET A 14 -1.76 13.96 -23.24
CA MET A 14 -1.85 14.97 -24.28
C MET A 14 -1.28 14.49 -25.62
N ALA A 15 -0.25 13.63 -25.62
CA ALA A 15 0.34 13.10 -26.85
C ALA A 15 -0.57 12.11 -27.59
N VAL A 16 -1.52 11.48 -26.89
CA VAL A 16 -2.43 10.46 -27.43
C VAL A 16 -3.90 10.90 -27.48
N SER A 17 -4.18 12.17 -27.15
CA SER A 17 -5.54 12.72 -27.14
C SER A 17 -5.55 14.18 -27.62
N GLU A 18 -6.73 14.74 -27.82
CA GLU A 18 -6.91 16.16 -28.15
C GLU A 18 -7.13 17.03 -26.90
N LEU A 19 -6.83 16.50 -25.71
CA LEU A 19 -7.03 17.22 -24.47
C LEU A 19 -6.00 18.33 -24.30
N ASP A 20 -6.46 19.51 -23.88
CA ASP A 20 -5.57 20.56 -23.43
C ASP A 20 -4.88 20.19 -22.11
N GLN A 21 -3.80 20.91 -21.80
CA GLN A 21 -3.00 20.67 -20.60
C GLN A 21 -3.82 20.77 -19.30
N ARG A 22 -4.81 21.67 -19.28
CA ARG A 22 -5.67 21.86 -18.11
C ARG A 22 -6.52 20.62 -17.85
N THR A 23 -7.15 20.10 -18.88
CA THR A 23 -8.06 18.97 -18.84
C THR A 23 -7.31 17.67 -18.61
N ALA A 24 -6.23 17.42 -19.38
CA ALA A 24 -5.37 16.26 -19.18
C ALA A 24 -4.76 16.25 -17.77
N GLY A 25 -4.27 17.40 -17.30
CA GLY A 25 -3.70 17.52 -15.95
C GLY A 25 -4.73 17.32 -14.84
N ALA A 26 -5.95 17.82 -15.01
CA ALA A 26 -7.03 17.58 -14.05
C ALA A 26 -7.40 16.09 -13.98
N PHE A 27 -7.51 15.43 -15.12
CA PHE A 27 -7.79 14.01 -15.21
C PHE A 27 -6.71 13.17 -14.51
N VAL A 28 -5.44 13.37 -14.86
CA VAL A 28 -4.32 12.61 -14.28
C VAL A 28 -4.21 12.82 -12.78
N ARG A 29 -4.40 14.05 -12.27
CA ARG A 29 -4.42 14.30 -10.83
C ARG A 29 -5.53 13.56 -10.11
N SER A 30 -6.73 13.52 -10.70
CA SER A 30 -7.88 12.80 -10.12
C SER A 30 -7.56 11.31 -9.96
N VAL A 31 -7.12 10.66 -11.04
CA VAL A 31 -6.81 9.23 -11.03
C VAL A 31 -5.63 8.92 -10.10
N PHE A 32 -4.61 9.79 -10.09
CA PHE A 32 -3.46 9.60 -9.21
C PHE A 32 -3.83 9.70 -7.73
N GLN A 33 -4.69 10.66 -7.36
CA GLN A 33 -5.16 10.82 -5.98
C GLN A 33 -6.05 9.65 -5.53
N GLU A 34 -6.94 9.19 -6.41
CA GLU A 34 -7.78 8.01 -6.16
C GLU A 34 -6.92 6.76 -5.96
N GLY A 35 -5.98 6.49 -6.88
CA GLY A 35 -5.06 5.37 -6.77
C GLY A 35 -4.15 5.43 -5.53
N ALA A 36 -3.72 6.63 -5.14
CA ALA A 36 -2.98 6.82 -3.89
C ALA A 36 -3.83 6.46 -2.67
N HIS A 37 -5.08 6.91 -2.63
CA HIS A 37 -6.01 6.60 -1.55
C HIS A 37 -6.32 5.10 -1.44
N GLU A 38 -6.58 4.43 -2.57
CA GLU A 38 -6.75 2.97 -2.61
C GLU A 38 -5.50 2.23 -2.12
N GLY A 39 -4.32 2.71 -2.52
CA GLY A 39 -3.03 2.19 -2.08
C GLY A 39 -2.85 2.29 -0.57
N GLU A 40 -3.16 3.45 0.01
CA GLU A 40 -3.13 3.69 1.46
C GLU A 40 -4.06 2.73 2.21
N GLN A 41 -5.32 2.58 1.75
CA GLN A 41 -6.27 1.65 2.36
C GLN A 41 -5.77 0.20 2.31
N ARG A 42 -5.21 -0.23 1.17
CA ARG A 42 -4.65 -1.58 1.02
C ARG A 42 -3.49 -1.82 1.97
N VAL A 43 -2.58 -0.86 2.11
CA VAL A 43 -1.45 -0.94 3.06
C VAL A 43 -1.96 -1.07 4.48
N ILE A 44 -2.97 -0.29 4.87
CA ILE A 44 -3.59 -0.40 6.20
C ILE A 44 -4.12 -1.81 6.45
N VAL A 45 -4.84 -2.41 5.50
CA VAL A 45 -5.37 -3.77 5.64
C VAL A 45 -4.25 -4.79 5.80
N GLU A 46 -3.20 -4.71 4.98
CA GLU A 46 -2.08 -5.64 5.03
C GLU A 46 -1.27 -5.49 6.34
N LEU A 47 -1.11 -4.27 6.86
CA LEU A 47 -0.49 -4.04 8.16
C LEU A 47 -1.30 -4.72 9.28
N HIS A 48 -2.62 -4.53 9.33
CA HIS A 48 -3.46 -5.20 10.33
C HIS A 48 -3.44 -6.73 10.21
N ARG A 49 -3.31 -7.26 9.00
CA ARG A 49 -3.15 -8.70 8.78
C ARG A 49 -1.80 -9.19 9.32
N ARG A 50 -0.73 -8.46 9.05
CA ARG A 50 0.62 -8.77 9.53
C ARG A 50 0.67 -8.73 11.06
N ASP A 51 0.12 -7.69 11.68
CA ASP A 51 0.17 -7.51 13.13
C ASP A 51 -0.60 -8.61 13.86
N ARG A 52 -1.77 -9.04 13.33
CA ARG A 52 -2.47 -10.23 13.83
C ARG A 52 -1.61 -11.49 13.74
N ARG A 53 -0.93 -11.69 12.60
CA ARG A 53 -0.08 -12.86 12.41
C ARG A 53 1.12 -12.85 13.36
N ILE A 54 1.70 -11.68 13.64
CA ILE A 54 2.77 -11.52 14.64
C ILE A 54 2.25 -11.91 16.02
N ALA A 55 1.10 -11.39 16.44
CA ALA A 55 0.51 -11.70 17.74
C ALA A 55 0.20 -13.21 17.92
N GLU A 56 -0.31 -13.87 16.87
CA GLU A 56 -0.51 -15.32 16.85
C GLU A 56 0.80 -16.09 17.06
N LEU A 57 1.85 -15.70 16.32
CA LEU A 57 3.16 -16.33 16.41
C LEU A 57 3.82 -16.09 17.77
N GLU A 58 3.69 -14.89 18.34
CA GLU A 58 4.16 -14.58 19.69
C GLU A 58 3.46 -15.43 20.75
N ALA A 59 2.13 -15.62 20.63
CA ALA A 59 1.36 -16.48 21.51
C ALA A 59 1.75 -17.97 21.35
N GLU A 60 2.05 -18.42 20.14
CA GLU A 60 2.57 -19.76 19.88
C GLU A 60 3.96 -19.97 20.50
N LEU A 61 4.88 -19.03 20.30
CA LEU A 61 6.21 -19.05 20.92
C LEU A 61 6.15 -19.05 22.45
N ALA A 62 5.25 -18.25 23.04
CA ALA A 62 5.04 -18.23 24.48
C ALA A 62 4.55 -19.59 25.01
N ARG A 63 3.63 -20.23 24.28
CA ARG A 63 3.13 -21.58 24.63
C ARG A 63 4.24 -22.63 24.52
N LEU A 64 5.06 -22.59 23.48
CA LEU A 64 6.18 -23.52 23.32
C LEU A 64 7.23 -23.35 24.44
N ARG A 65 7.56 -22.10 24.80
CA ARG A 65 8.49 -21.80 25.90
C ARG A 65 7.93 -22.17 27.28
N GLY A 66 6.62 -22.00 27.49
CA GLY A 66 5.95 -22.42 28.73
C GLY A 66 5.73 -23.93 28.84
N GLY A 67 5.58 -24.63 27.71
CA GLY A 67 5.40 -26.08 27.64
C GLY A 67 6.66 -26.88 27.97
N ASP A 68 7.84 -26.35 27.67
CA ASP A 68 9.13 -26.99 28.01
C ASP A 68 9.41 -27.03 29.52
N ALA A 69 8.82 -26.11 30.30
CA ALA A 69 8.99 -26.10 31.76
C ALA A 69 8.16 -27.19 32.49
N GLY A 70 7.23 -27.86 31.80
CA GLY A 70 6.33 -28.88 32.36
C GLY A 70 6.70 -30.33 32.04
N ALA A 71 7.68 -30.58 31.18
CA ALA A 71 8.05 -31.94 30.72
C ALA A 71 9.22 -32.58 31.49
N SER A 72 9.64 -31.98 32.61
CA SER A 72 10.70 -32.48 33.49
C SER A 72 10.16 -32.83 34.89
N GLY A 73 9.10 -33.65 34.94
CA GLY A 73 8.51 -34.19 36.16
C GLY A 73 8.49 -35.71 36.15
#